data_AF-A0A916HP91-F1
#
_entry.id   AF-A0A916HP91-F1
#
_cell.length_a   1.000
_cell.length_b   1.000
_cell.length_c   1.000
_cell.angle_alpha   90.00
_cell.angle_beta   90.00
_cell.angle_gamma   90.00
#
_symmetry.space_group_name_H-M   'P 1'
#
loop_
_entity.id
_entity.type
_entity.pdbx_description
1 polymer ?
#
loop_
_entity_poly.entity_id
_entity_poly.type
_entity_poly.pdbx_seq_one_letter_code
_entity_poly.pdbx_strand_id
1 'polypeptide(L)'
;MSSPVKPQPDLPPEEQTVEPIPEERSVPSKSKPRSTPVRSAQINSMQIVFGSILAISLLLAINFSGRIAAGRNIASERGDLEQAIQTLAAQATALRSELGYVSSDAYVEAWARRDGNMIKPGEVLIVPVPPQRTLQPMPTPTLPALAGAPEAETENWKMWWNLFFDAPPGG
;
A
#
# COMPACT_ATOMS: atom_id res chain seq x y z
N MET A 1 -40.23 -18.15 15.29
CA MET A 1 -41.26 -18.26 14.24
C MET A 1 -41.35 -19.72 13.82
N SER A 2 -42.35 -20.42 14.36
CA SER A 2 -42.72 -21.77 13.93
C SER A 2 -43.60 -21.68 12.68
N SER A 3 -43.30 -22.48 11.67
CA SER A 3 -44.28 -23.39 11.05
C SER A 3 -43.62 -24.20 9.92
N PRO A 4 -43.63 -25.53 10.00
CA PRO A 4 -43.37 -26.43 8.88
C PRO A 4 -44.67 -26.68 8.10
N VAL A 5 -44.63 -26.71 6.77
CA VAL A 5 -45.76 -27.15 5.93
C VAL A 5 -45.49 -28.58 5.46
N LYS A 6 -46.36 -29.49 5.92
CA LYS A 6 -46.52 -30.92 5.56
C LYS A 6 -47.23 -31.08 4.20
N PRO A 7 -47.34 -32.30 3.61
CA PRO A 7 -47.43 -32.55 2.18
C PRO A 7 -48.86 -32.87 1.68
N GLN A 8 -48.98 -32.96 0.34
CA GLN A 8 -50.07 -33.49 -0.52
C GLN A 8 -51.02 -34.56 0.08
N PRO A 9 -52.29 -34.61 -0.37
CA PRO A 9 -52.66 -35.66 -1.35
C PRO A 9 -53.80 -35.34 -2.35
N ASP A 10 -53.71 -36.02 -3.51
CA ASP A 10 -54.74 -36.62 -4.38
C ASP A 10 -56.16 -36.03 -4.47
N LEU A 11 -56.67 -35.96 -5.71
CA LEU A 11 -57.91 -36.61 -6.14
C LEU A 11 -58.04 -36.61 -7.69
N PRO A 12 -58.19 -37.78 -8.34
CA PRO A 12 -58.91 -37.97 -9.62
C PRO A 12 -60.40 -38.27 -9.30
N PRO A 13 -61.30 -38.70 -10.21
CA PRO A 13 -61.23 -38.97 -11.67
C PRO A 13 -62.43 -38.35 -12.45
N GLU A 14 -62.67 -38.84 -13.67
CA GLU A 14 -63.92 -38.79 -14.47
C GLU A 14 -63.99 -37.78 -15.61
N GLU A 15 -63.78 -38.27 -16.84
CA GLU A 15 -64.94 -38.58 -17.69
C GLU A 15 -64.57 -39.67 -18.71
N GLN A 16 -65.17 -40.84 -18.52
CA GLN A 16 -65.39 -41.84 -19.56
C GLN A 16 -66.65 -41.45 -20.34
N THR A 17 -66.58 -41.44 -21.67
CA THR A 17 -67.75 -41.57 -22.55
C THR A 17 -67.21 -42.27 -23.81
N VAL A 18 -67.36 -43.61 -23.92
CA VAL A 18 -68.46 -44.31 -24.66
C VAL A 18 -68.18 -44.20 -26.17
N GLU A 19 -68.04 -45.24 -27.01
CA GLU A 19 -68.51 -46.63 -27.03
C GLU A 19 -67.68 -47.45 -28.07
N PRO A 20 -67.83 -48.78 -28.10
CA PRO A 20 -67.02 -49.75 -28.87
C PRO A 20 -67.68 -50.16 -30.21
N ILE A 21 -66.99 -50.99 -31.01
CA ILE A 21 -67.51 -52.14 -31.83
C ILE A 21 -66.38 -52.67 -32.77
N PRO A 22 -66.35 -53.99 -33.11
CA PRO A 22 -65.15 -54.80 -32.98
C PRO A 22 -64.60 -55.42 -34.28
N GLU A 23 -63.52 -56.17 -34.07
CA GLU A 23 -62.96 -57.25 -34.91
C GLU A 23 -62.30 -56.88 -36.23
N GLU A 24 -60.97 -56.98 -36.25
CA GLU A 24 -60.36 -57.97 -37.14
C GLU A 24 -59.07 -58.54 -36.53
N ARG A 25 -59.03 -59.87 -36.44
CA ARG A 25 -57.85 -60.65 -36.07
C ARG A 25 -56.76 -60.43 -37.12
N SER A 26 -55.52 -60.20 -36.67
CA SER A 26 -54.36 -60.93 -37.22
C SER A 26 -53.03 -60.58 -36.54
N VAL A 27 -52.40 -61.64 -36.04
CA VAL A 27 -50.95 -61.91 -35.81
C VAL A 27 -50.11 -61.10 -34.79
N PRO A 28 -49.37 -61.79 -33.88
CA PRO A 28 -48.42 -61.15 -32.97
C PRO A 28 -47.06 -60.94 -33.66
N SER A 29 -46.67 -59.68 -33.91
CA SER A 29 -45.28 -59.32 -34.22
C SER A 29 -44.66 -58.59 -33.04
N LYS A 30 -43.86 -59.34 -32.29
CA LYS A 30 -43.16 -58.89 -31.08
C LYS A 30 -41.91 -58.11 -31.50
N SER A 31 -42.03 -56.83 -31.84
CA SER A 31 -40.87 -55.97 -32.06
C SER A 31 -40.34 -55.44 -30.70
N LYS A 32 -39.26 -56.07 -30.22
CA LYS A 32 -38.48 -55.67 -29.04
C LYS A 32 -38.07 -54.18 -29.09
N PRO A 33 -38.04 -53.47 -27.93
CA PRO A 33 -37.49 -52.13 -27.88
C PRO A 33 -35.99 -52.18 -28.17
N ARG A 34 -35.55 -51.34 -29.11
CA ARG A 34 -34.16 -51.17 -29.51
C ARG A 34 -33.43 -50.39 -28.40
N SER A 35 -32.81 -51.11 -27.47
CA SER A 35 -31.84 -50.52 -26.55
C SER A 35 -30.66 -50.00 -27.36
N THR A 36 -30.41 -48.70 -27.32
CA THR A 36 -29.15 -48.13 -27.80
C THR A 36 -28.07 -48.51 -26.79
N PRO A 37 -26.98 -49.20 -27.20
CA PRO A 37 -25.87 -49.43 -26.29
C PRO A 37 -25.19 -48.08 -26.04
N VAL A 38 -25.29 -47.56 -24.81
CA VAL A 38 -24.35 -46.55 -24.33
C VAL A 38 -23.00 -47.23 -24.38
N ARG A 39 -22.19 -46.85 -25.36
CA ARG A 39 -20.80 -47.31 -25.48
C ARG A 39 -20.10 -46.84 -24.21
N SER A 40 -19.98 -47.70 -23.21
CA SER A 40 -19.05 -47.49 -22.12
C SER A 40 -17.68 -47.38 -22.78
N ALA A 41 -17.11 -46.18 -22.76
CA ALA A 41 -15.74 -45.99 -23.19
C ALA A 41 -14.91 -46.97 -22.35
N GLN A 42 -14.36 -48.01 -23.00
CA GLN A 42 -13.43 -48.92 -22.39
C GLN A 42 -12.13 -48.15 -22.19
N ILE A 43 -12.12 -47.29 -21.17
CA ILE A 43 -10.93 -46.59 -20.74
C ILE A 43 -9.98 -47.69 -20.26
N ASN A 44 -8.87 -47.85 -20.98
CA ASN A 44 -7.88 -48.85 -20.63
C ASN A 44 -7.40 -48.55 -19.19
N SER A 45 -7.42 -49.52 -18.30
CA SER A 45 -6.99 -49.34 -16.90
C SER A 45 -5.59 -48.72 -16.81
N MET A 46 -4.73 -48.96 -17.81
CA MET A 46 -3.41 -48.32 -17.91
C MET A 46 -3.48 -46.81 -18.18
N GLN A 47 -4.47 -46.33 -18.96
CA GLN A 47 -4.70 -44.90 -19.18
C GLN A 47 -5.24 -44.20 -17.92
N ILE A 48 -6.07 -44.88 -17.14
CA ILE A 48 -6.57 -44.36 -15.86
C ILE A 48 -5.41 -44.21 -14.88
N VAL A 49 -4.53 -45.21 -14.78
CA VAL A 49 -3.34 -45.16 -13.91
C VAL A 49 -2.37 -44.07 -14.37
N PHE A 50 -2.13 -43.94 -15.68
CA PHE A 50 -1.26 -42.89 -16.19
C PHE A 50 -1.85 -41.49 -15.94
N GLY A 51 -3.16 -41.32 -16.17
CA GLY A 51 -3.87 -40.09 -15.88
C GLY A 51 -3.88 -39.73 -14.40
N SER A 52 -4.00 -40.73 -13.51
CA SER A 52 -3.97 -40.49 -12.06
C SER A 52 -2.58 -40.08 -11.58
N ILE A 53 -1.52 -40.74 -12.06
CA ILE A 53 -0.14 -40.34 -11.75
C ILE A 53 0.11 -38.91 -12.24
N LEU A 54 -0.27 -38.59 -13.48
CA LEU A 54 -0.11 -37.25 -14.04
C LEU A 54 -0.88 -36.19 -13.24
N ALA A 55 -2.12 -36.49 -12.85
CA ALA A 55 -2.95 -35.60 -12.05
C ALA A 55 -2.36 -35.37 -10.65
N ILE A 56 -1.86 -36.43 -9.99
CA ILE A 56 -1.19 -36.33 -8.69
C ILE A 56 0.11 -35.52 -8.81
N SER A 57 0.93 -35.77 -9.83
CA SER A 57 2.15 -35.01 -10.08
C SER A 57 1.87 -33.52 -10.31
N LEU A 58 0.83 -33.19 -11.08
CA LEU A 58 0.43 -31.80 -11.32
C LEU A 58 -0.08 -31.13 -10.03
N LEU A 59 -0.88 -31.84 -9.25
CA LEU A 59 -1.38 -31.37 -7.95
C LEU A 59 -0.24 -31.12 -6.96
N LEU A 60 0.77 -31.99 -6.94
CA LEU A 60 1.97 -31.82 -6.13
C LEU A 60 2.80 -30.62 -6.61
N ALA A 61 2.99 -30.43 -7.91
CA ALA A 61 3.75 -29.30 -8.45
C ALA A 61 3.11 -27.94 -8.07
N ILE A 62 1.79 -27.85 -8.13
CA ILE A 62 1.02 -26.66 -7.72
C ILE A 62 1.14 -26.45 -6.19
N ASN A 63 0.96 -27.51 -5.39
CA ASN A 63 1.06 -27.41 -3.93
C ASN A 63 2.48 -27.08 -3.44
N PHE A 64 3.51 -27.63 -4.10
CA PHE A 64 4.90 -27.43 -3.71
C PHE A 64 5.39 -26.01 -4.04
N SER A 65 4.86 -25.40 -5.12
CA SER A 65 5.14 -24.01 -5.48
C SER A 65 4.69 -23.02 -4.40
N GLY A 66 3.56 -23.26 -3.74
CA GLY A 66 3.06 -22.40 -2.67
C GLY A 66 3.88 -22.49 -1.37
N ARG A 67 4.40 -23.68 -1.02
CA ARG A 67 5.16 -23.88 0.23
C ARG A 67 6.58 -23.28 0.18
N ILE A 68 7.22 -23.27 -0.99
CA ILE A 68 8.55 -22.64 -1.15
C ILE A 68 8.45 -21.12 -1.13
N ALA A 69 7.39 -20.54 -1.72
CA ALA A 69 7.19 -19.09 -1.74
C ALA A 69 6.87 -18.53 -0.34
N ALA A 70 6.03 -19.22 0.45
CA ALA A 70 5.68 -18.80 1.81
C ALA A 70 6.89 -18.77 2.76
N GLY A 71 7.84 -19.69 2.62
CA GLY A 71 9.05 -19.72 3.44
C GLY A 71 10.04 -18.58 3.16
N ARG A 72 10.11 -18.11 1.91
CA ARG A 72 11.01 -17.01 1.51
C ARG A 72 10.52 -15.66 2.01
N ASN A 73 9.22 -15.40 1.95
CA ASN A 73 8.64 -14.13 2.40
C ASN A 73 8.81 -13.94 3.92
N ILE A 74 8.61 -15.01 4.71
CA ILE A 74 8.78 -14.95 6.16
C ILE A 74 10.25 -14.70 6.54
N ALA A 75 11.21 -15.26 5.80
CA ALA A 75 12.62 -15.05 6.06
C ALA A 75 13.07 -13.61 5.72
N SER A 76 12.61 -13.05 4.60
CA SER A 76 12.92 -11.67 4.23
C SER A 76 12.28 -10.67 5.20
N GLU A 77 11.00 -10.85 5.54
CA GLU A 77 10.30 -9.96 6.49
C GLU A 77 10.98 -9.98 7.87
N ARG A 78 11.47 -11.13 8.32
CA ARG A 78 12.26 -11.22 9.56
C ARG A 78 13.57 -10.46 9.46
N GLY A 79 14.31 -10.61 8.35
CA GLY A 79 15.56 -9.89 8.13
C GLY A 79 15.36 -8.37 8.14
N ASP A 80 14.32 -7.88 7.48
CA ASP A 80 13.99 -6.46 7.45
C ASP A 80 13.64 -5.92 8.84
N LEU A 81 12.87 -6.67 9.62
CA LEU A 81 12.52 -6.31 11.00
C LEU A 81 13.74 -6.33 11.93
N GLU A 82 14.60 -7.33 11.82
CA GLU A 82 15.85 -7.40 12.59
C GLU A 82 16.76 -6.22 12.27
N GLN A 83 16.90 -5.85 11.00
CA GLN A 83 17.66 -4.67 10.59
C GLN A 83 17.04 -3.40 11.17
N ALA A 84 15.72 -3.23 11.10
CA ALA A 84 15.03 -2.10 11.69
C ALA A 84 15.29 -2.00 13.20
N ILE A 85 15.19 -3.11 13.93
CA ILE A 85 15.48 -3.17 15.38
C ILE A 85 16.91 -2.70 15.66
N GLN A 86 17.89 -3.19 14.89
CA GLN A 86 19.29 -2.81 15.10
C GLN A 86 19.53 -1.32 14.85
N THR A 87 18.92 -0.76 13.79
CA THR A 87 19.03 0.67 13.51
C THR A 87 18.40 1.52 14.62
N LEU A 88 17.22 1.13 15.13
CA LEU A 88 16.55 1.85 16.21
C LEU A 88 17.31 1.73 17.53
N ALA A 89 17.87 0.57 17.84
CA ALA A 89 18.68 0.37 19.05
C ALA A 89 19.95 1.24 19.03
N ALA A 90 20.62 1.34 17.87
CA ALA A 90 21.77 2.21 17.68
C ALA A 90 21.39 3.69 17.87
N GLN A 91 20.28 4.13 17.28
CA GLN A 91 19.77 5.50 17.44
C GLN A 91 19.41 5.79 18.90
N ALA A 92 18.67 4.90 19.57
CA ALA A 92 18.31 5.05 20.97
C ALA A 92 19.54 5.18 21.87
N THR A 93 20.59 4.40 21.59
CA THR A 93 21.86 4.47 22.32
C THR A 93 22.55 5.82 22.12
N ALA A 94 22.62 6.31 20.87
CA ALA A 94 23.20 7.61 20.54
C ALA A 94 22.43 8.75 21.24
N LEU A 95 21.10 8.77 21.12
CA LEU A 95 20.25 9.78 21.76
C LEU A 95 20.36 9.74 23.29
N ARG A 96 20.47 8.55 23.88
CA ARG A 96 20.65 8.41 25.33
C ARG A 96 22.01 8.95 25.79
N SER A 97 23.06 8.76 24.98
CA SER A 97 24.37 9.35 25.23
C SER A 97 24.33 10.88 25.15
N GLU A 98 23.66 11.42 24.14
CA GLU A 98 23.48 12.88 23.98
C GLU A 98 22.68 13.47 25.14
N LEU A 99 21.58 12.82 25.53
CA LEU A 99 20.79 13.22 26.68
C LEU A 99 21.66 13.22 27.95
N GLY A 100 22.48 12.18 28.15
CA GLY A 100 23.44 12.12 29.25
C GLY A 100 24.38 13.32 29.27
N TYR A 101 24.97 13.68 28.12
CA TYR A 101 25.82 14.85 28.01
C TYR A 101 25.07 16.16 28.30
N VAL A 102 23.91 16.39 27.67
CA VAL A 102 23.09 17.59 27.86
C VAL A 102 22.61 17.74 29.30
N SER A 103 22.37 16.63 30.01
CA SER A 103 22.00 16.64 31.42
C SER A 103 23.18 16.85 32.39
N SER A 104 24.42 16.87 31.90
CA SER A 104 25.61 16.96 32.74
C SER A 104 25.98 18.40 33.11
N ASP A 105 26.66 18.56 34.25
CA ASP A 105 27.20 19.85 34.69
C ASP A 105 28.19 20.45 33.67
N ALA A 106 28.92 19.59 32.94
CA ALA A 106 29.84 20.02 31.89
C ALA A 106 29.10 20.74 30.75
N TYR A 107 27.90 20.29 30.39
CA TYR A 107 27.07 20.97 29.41
C TYR A 107 26.53 22.30 29.96
N VAL A 108 26.07 22.32 31.22
CA VAL A 108 25.61 23.56 31.89
C VAL A 108 26.73 24.59 31.90
N GLU A 109 27.95 24.20 32.25
CA GLU A 109 29.13 25.07 32.25
C GLU A 109 29.48 25.57 30.83
N ALA A 110 29.43 24.69 29.82
CA ALA A 110 29.69 25.07 28.44
C ALA A 110 28.63 26.02 27.85
N TRP A 111 27.36 25.83 28.21
CA TRP A 111 26.26 26.73 27.85
C TRP A 111 26.38 28.08 28.58
N ALA A 112 26.67 28.04 29.88
CA ALA A 112 26.84 29.23 30.71
C ALA A 112 27.92 30.17 30.14
N ARG A 113 29.03 29.62 29.65
CA ARG A 113 30.08 30.42 29.00
C ARG A 113 29.75 30.90 27.59
N ARG A 114 29.16 30.05 26.74
CA ARG A 114 28.93 30.37 25.31
C ARG A 114 27.71 31.25 25.10
N ASP A 115 26.60 30.90 25.74
CA ASP A 115 25.29 31.50 25.50
C ASP A 115 24.87 32.37 26.69
N GLY A 116 25.20 31.94 27.91
CA GLY A 116 24.86 32.64 29.14
C GLY A 116 25.76 33.85 29.45
N ASN A 117 26.93 33.97 28.82
CA ASN A 117 27.99 34.93 29.18
C ASN A 117 28.32 34.96 30.68
N MET A 118 28.14 33.83 31.36
CA MET A 118 28.40 33.66 32.79
C MET A 118 29.85 33.23 33.00
N ILE A 119 30.42 33.67 34.12
CA ILE A 119 31.79 33.36 34.54
C ILE A 119 31.79 32.72 35.93
N LYS A 120 32.76 31.87 36.23
CA LYS A 120 32.91 31.28 37.57
C LYS A 120 33.40 32.35 38.56
N PRO A 121 33.13 32.18 39.87
CA PRO A 121 33.71 33.04 40.90
C PRO A 121 35.24 33.08 40.79
N GLY A 122 35.81 34.28 40.64
CA GLY A 122 37.26 34.49 40.48
C GLY A 122 37.78 34.57 39.05
N GLU A 123 36.93 34.32 38.03
CA GLU A 123 37.28 34.57 36.62
C GLU A 123 37.09 36.06 36.26
N VAL A 124 37.81 36.57 35.25
CA VAL A 124 37.69 37.94 34.73
C VAL A 124 37.21 37.89 33.29
N LEU A 125 36.06 38.51 33.00
CA LEU A 125 35.53 38.62 31.63
C LEU A 125 36.31 39.67 30.84
N ILE A 126 36.98 39.26 29.77
CA ILE A 126 37.68 40.15 28.84
C ILE A 126 36.81 40.33 27.61
N VAL A 127 36.31 41.55 27.39
CA VAL A 127 35.58 41.91 26.16
C VAL A 127 36.57 42.57 25.20
N PRO A 128 36.88 41.97 24.04
CA PRO A 128 37.71 42.61 23.04
C PRO A 128 37.01 43.87 22.53
N VAL A 129 37.56 45.04 22.82
CA VAL A 129 37.13 46.28 22.18
C VAL A 129 37.79 46.28 20.80
N PRO A 130 37.02 46.23 19.69
CA PRO A 130 37.62 46.37 18.37
C PRO A 130 38.36 47.70 18.34
N PRO A 131 39.57 47.77 17.73
CA PRO A 131 40.26 49.03 17.60
C PRO A 131 39.29 50.02 16.95
N GLN A 132 39.15 51.19 17.58
CA GLN A 132 38.51 52.35 16.96
C GLN A 132 39.26 52.59 15.65
N ARG A 133 38.75 52.04 14.54
CA ARG A 133 39.19 52.50 13.24
C ARG A 133 38.77 53.94 13.24
N THR A 134 39.75 54.85 13.28
CA THR A 134 39.55 56.15 12.69
C THR A 134 38.90 55.87 11.34
N LEU A 135 37.65 56.27 11.20
CA LEU A 135 36.94 56.22 9.94
C LEU A 135 37.74 57.14 9.03
N GLN A 136 38.79 56.61 8.38
CA GLN A 136 39.29 57.20 7.18
C GLN A 136 38.06 57.33 6.29
N PRO A 137 37.76 58.52 5.74
CA PRO A 137 36.62 58.69 4.87
C PRO A 137 36.74 57.63 3.77
N MET A 138 35.91 56.59 3.89
CA MET A 138 35.79 55.60 2.85
C MET A 138 35.26 56.38 1.65
N PRO A 139 35.92 56.36 0.48
CA PRO A 139 35.40 57.07 -0.67
C PRO A 139 33.97 56.57 -0.87
N THR A 140 33.00 57.46 -0.69
CA THR A 140 31.60 57.17 -0.98
C THR A 140 31.60 56.71 -2.43
N PRO A 141 31.20 55.46 -2.74
CA PRO A 141 31.08 55.05 -4.12
C PRO A 141 30.13 56.05 -4.79
N THR A 142 30.64 56.76 -5.80
CA THR A 142 29.79 57.59 -6.65
C THR A 142 28.90 56.61 -7.39
N LEU A 143 27.70 56.41 -6.85
CA LEU A 143 26.64 55.73 -7.57
C LEU A 143 26.42 56.54 -8.85
N PRO A 144 26.42 55.91 -10.04
CA PRO A 144 25.96 56.61 -11.22
C PRO A 144 24.59 57.19 -10.90
N ALA A 145 24.39 58.47 -11.18
CA ALA A 145 23.08 59.08 -11.08
C ALA A 145 22.16 58.27 -11.99
N LEU A 146 21.38 57.37 -11.38
CA LEU A 146 20.19 56.81 -12.02
C LEU A 146 19.32 58.03 -12.26
N ALA A 147 19.34 58.51 -13.50
CA ALA A 147 18.36 59.45 -13.98
C ALA A 147 17.00 58.91 -13.53
N GLY A 148 16.35 59.63 -12.62
CA GLY A 148 15.08 59.24 -12.05
C GLY A 148 14.06 59.10 -13.17
N ALA A 149 13.88 57.87 -13.63
CA ALA A 149 12.56 57.43 -14.04
C ALA A 149 11.81 57.15 -12.73
N PRO A 150 10.59 57.66 -12.54
CA PRO A 150 9.74 57.18 -11.45
C PRO A 150 9.55 55.69 -11.69
N GLU A 151 10.21 54.87 -10.88
CA GLU A 151 10.00 53.45 -10.84
C GLU A 151 8.56 53.28 -10.35
N ALA A 152 7.63 53.12 -11.30
CA ALA A 152 6.25 52.83 -11.00
C ALA A 152 6.26 51.52 -10.23
N GLU A 153 6.15 51.62 -8.90
CA GLU A 153 6.10 50.51 -7.98
C GLU A 153 5.02 49.55 -8.47
N THR A 154 5.45 48.48 -9.12
CA THR A 154 4.52 47.45 -9.54
C THR A 154 4.12 46.74 -8.26
N GLU A 155 2.97 47.11 -7.72
CA GLU A 155 2.43 46.57 -6.48
C GLU A 155 2.51 45.04 -6.51
N ASN A 156 3.07 44.43 -5.47
CA ASN A 156 3.38 42.99 -5.40
C ASN A 156 2.23 42.08 -5.84
N TRP A 157 0.98 42.48 -5.60
CA TRP A 157 -0.20 41.70 -6.00
C TRP A 157 -0.40 41.60 -7.52
N LYS A 158 0.01 42.62 -8.30
CA LYS A 158 -0.06 42.60 -9.78
C LYS A 158 0.94 41.61 -10.37
N MET A 159 2.10 41.43 -9.74
CA MET A 159 3.05 40.38 -10.11
C MET A 159 2.45 38.99 -9.89
N TRP A 160 1.84 38.73 -8.73
CA TRP A 160 1.16 37.46 -8.48
C TRP A 160 0.04 37.21 -9.48
N TRP A 161 -0.76 38.22 -9.79
CA TRP A 161 -1.83 38.10 -10.78
C TRP A 161 -1.31 37.69 -12.16
N ASN A 162 -0.28 38.36 -12.67
CA ASN A 162 0.32 38.00 -13.96
C ASN A 162 0.90 36.58 -13.97
N LEU A 163 1.46 36.08 -12.87
CA LEU A 163 1.95 34.71 -12.81
C LEU A 163 0.85 33.65 -12.97
N PHE A 164 -0.37 33.94 -12.49
CA PHE A 164 -1.49 33.00 -12.56
C PHE A 164 -2.35 33.17 -13.82
N PHE A 165 -2.43 34.38 -14.37
CA PHE A 165 -3.37 34.70 -15.44
C PHE A 165 -2.72 35.25 -16.71
N ASP A 166 -1.41 35.45 -16.72
CA ASP A 166 -0.59 35.95 -17.84
C ASP A 166 -1.15 37.22 -18.51
N ALA A 167 -1.91 38.01 -17.75
CA ALA A 167 -2.60 39.21 -18.21
C ALA A 167 -2.78 40.20 -17.04
N PRO A 168 -2.66 41.52 -17.28
CA PRO A 168 -2.87 42.52 -16.23
C PRO A 168 -4.32 42.49 -15.70
N PRO A 169 -4.53 42.74 -14.40
CA PRO A 169 -5.88 42.83 -13.87
C PRO A 169 -6.61 44.05 -14.48
N GLY A 170 -7.67 43.79 -15.25
CA GLY A 170 -8.51 44.81 -15.89
C GLY A 170 -8.30 45.01 -17.39
N GLY A 171 -7.57 44.10 -18.07
CA GLY A 171 -7.48 44.01 -19.53
C GLY A 171 -8.45 42.99 -20.12
#